data_AF-A0A7W2T7K2-F1
#
_entry.id   AF-A0A7W2T7K2-F1
#
_cell.length_a   1.000
_cell.length_b   1.000
_cell.length_c   1.000
_cell.angle_alpha   90.00
_cell.angle_beta   90.00
_cell.angle_gamma   90.00
#
_symmetry.space_group_name_H-M   'P 1'
#
loop_
_entity.id
_entity.type
_entity.pdbx_description
1 polymer ?
#
loop_
_entity_poly.entity_id
_entity_poly.type
_entity_poly.pdbx_seq_one_letter_code
_entity_poly.pdbx_strand_id
1 'polypeptide(L)'
;MLFLIIKLLMLALSYKLYLMKKEPYFSALLFSIPLAIVGLIMGHTFMGVFVGSAILFALAFVCFVLMSKLPTGMPEYSVLAVTAIIVAFVI
;
A
#
# COMPACT_ATOMS: atom_id res chain seq x y z
N MET A 1 -11.10 -7.39 11.07
CA MET A 1 -11.12 -8.31 9.90
C MET A 1 -11.42 -7.59 8.59
N LEU A 2 -12.55 -6.89 8.44
CA LEU A 2 -12.91 -6.19 7.20
C LEU A 2 -11.84 -5.20 6.72
N PHE A 3 -11.25 -4.42 7.64
CA PHE A 3 -10.20 -3.45 7.33
C PHE A 3 -8.93 -4.09 6.76
N LEU A 4 -8.58 -5.30 7.22
CA LEU A 4 -7.41 -6.05 6.75
C LEU A 4 -7.64 -6.60 5.34
N ILE A 5 -8.86 -7.05 5.04
CA ILE A 5 -9.26 -7.47 3.69
C ILE A 5 -9.16 -6.29 2.72
N ILE A 6 -9.63 -5.10 3.12
CA ILE A 6 -9.54 -3.88 2.31
C ILE A 6 -8.09 -3.49 2.05
N LYS A 7 -7.20 -3.57 3.05
CA LYS A 7 -5.75 -3.35 2.88
C LYS A 7 -5.16 -4.25 1.80
N LEU A 8 -5.41 -5.56 1.89
CA LEU A 8 -4.88 -6.52 0.93
C LEU A 8 -5.46 -6.31 -0.48
N LEU A 9 -6.75 -5.98 -0.58
CA LEU A 9 -7.39 -5.67 -1.85
C LEU A 9 -6.78 -4.42 -2.51
N MET A 10 -6.57 -3.35 -1.73
CA MET A 10 -5.96 -2.12 -2.22
C MET A 10 -4.49 -2.31 -2.59
N LEU A 11 -3.77 -3.18 -1.87
CA LEU A 11 -2.39 -3.55 -2.21
C LEU A 11 -2.33 -4.31 -3.53
N ALA A 12 -3.25 -5.25 -3.76
CA ALA A 12 -3.33 -5.99 -5.03
C ALA A 12 -3.68 -5.07 -6.21
N LEU A 13 -4.60 -4.12 -6.02
CA LEU A 13 -4.97 -3.12 -7.02
C LEU A 13 -3.81 -2.17 -7.36
N SER A 14 -3.10 -1.68 -6.33
CA SER A 14 -1.93 -0.81 -6.52
C SER A 14 -0.75 -1.54 -7.18
N TYR A 15 -0.57 -2.83 -6.89
CA TYR A 15 0.38 -3.68 -7.61
C TYR A 15 -0.02 -3.88 -9.07
N LYS A 16 -1.31 -4.14 -9.36
CA LYS A 16 -1.79 -4.24 -10.74
C LYS A 16 -1.57 -2.94 -11.52
N LEU A 17 -1.80 -1.79 -10.87
CA LEU A 17 -1.51 -0.48 -11.45
C LEU A 17 -0.01 -0.27 -11.70
N TYR A 18 0.83 -0.75 -10.77
CA TYR A 18 2.29 -0.72 -10.92
C TYR A 18 2.74 -1.54 -12.13
N LEU A 19 2.18 -2.73 -12.35
CA LEU A 19 2.51 -3.54 -13.53
C LEU A 19 2.12 -2.86 -14.85
N MET A 20 1.06 -2.04 -14.86
CA MET A 20 0.59 -1.35 -16.06
C MET A 20 1.36 -0.06 -16.37
N LYS A 21 1.60 0.78 -15.36
CA LYS A 21 2.25 2.10 -15.54
C LYS A 21 3.71 2.15 -15.14
N LYS A 22 4.17 1.22 -14.28
CA LYS A 22 5.50 1.21 -13.65
C LYS A 22 5.88 2.49 -12.91
N GLU A 23 4.87 3.27 -12.49
CA GLU A 23 5.04 4.51 -11.77
C GLU A 23 4.74 4.30 -10.28
N PRO A 24 5.76 4.34 -9.40
CA PRO A 24 5.60 4.01 -7.99
C PRO A 24 4.71 5.00 -7.23
N TYR A 25 4.69 6.27 -7.66
CA TYR A 25 3.90 7.33 -7.05
C TYR A 25 2.39 7.09 -7.17
N PHE A 26 1.91 6.79 -8.37
CA PHE A 26 0.48 6.56 -8.59
C PHE A 26 -0.02 5.28 -7.92
N SER A 27 0.81 4.23 -7.87
CA SER A 27 0.50 3.01 -7.13
C SER A 27 0.42 3.23 -5.63
N ALA A 28 1.33 4.01 -5.04
CA ALA A 28 1.29 4.35 -3.63
C ALA A 28 0.09 5.24 -3.27
N LEU A 29 -0.29 6.18 -4.14
CA LEU A 29 -1.50 7.00 -3.94
C LEU A 29 -2.77 6.13 -3.97
N LEU A 30 -2.87 5.21 -4.93
CA LEU A 30 -4.02 4.31 -5.05
C LEU A 30 -4.16 3.39 -3.83
N PHE A 31 -3.05 3.06 -3.16
CA PHE A 31 -3.07 2.27 -1.94
C PHE A 31 -3.51 3.10 -0.71
N SER A 32 -2.99 4.31 -0.57
CA SER A 32 -3.15 5.13 0.64
C SER A 32 -4.47 5.92 0.72
N ILE A 33 -4.93 6.49 -0.40
CA ILE A 33 -6.12 7.38 -0.42
C ILE A 33 -7.41 6.60 -0.08
N PRO A 34 -7.71 5.45 -0.72
CA PRO A 34 -8.91 4.70 -0.37
C PRO A 34 -8.88 4.21 1.08
N LEU A 35 -7.68 3.88 1.60
CA LEU A 35 -7.53 3.46 2.98
C LEU A 35 -7.79 4.60 3.97
N ALA A 36 -7.36 5.82 3.64
CA ALA A 36 -7.67 7.02 4.42
C ALA A 36 -9.18 7.23 4.51
N ILE A 37 -9.87 7.13 3.38
CA ILE A 37 -11.34 7.28 3.30
C ILE A 37 -12.03 6.22 4.16
N VAL A 38 -11.61 4.96 4.05
CA VAL A 38 -12.17 3.86 4.86
C VAL A 38 -11.88 4.08 6.35
N GLY A 39 -10.68 4.54 6.71
CA GLY A 39 -10.34 4.87 8.10
C GLY A 39 -11.22 5.98 8.70
N LEU A 40 -11.51 7.02 7.92
CA LEU A 40 -12.45 8.10 8.30
C LEU A 40 -13.88 7.57 8.48
N ILE A 41 -14.37 6.74 7.56
CA ILE A 41 -15.71 6.14 7.63
C ILE A 41 -15.85 5.22 8.85
N MET A 42 -14.77 4.53 9.24
CA MET A 42 -14.73 3.64 10.42
C MET A 42 -14.66 4.40 11.75
N GLY A 43 -14.68 5.74 11.74
CA GLY A 43 -14.73 6.57 12.95
C GLY A 43 -13.38 6.81 13.64
N HIS A 44 -12.27 6.55 12.97
CA HIS A 44 -10.95 6.91 13.49
C HIS A 44 -10.76 8.43 13.52
N THR A 45 -9.96 8.91 14.48
CA THR A 45 -9.64 10.34 14.58
C THR A 45 -8.95 10.85 13.32
N PHE A 46 -9.30 12.06 12.88
CA PHE A 46 -8.80 12.65 11.64
C PHE A 46 -7.25 12.69 11.61
N MET A 47 -6.62 13.05 12.73
CA MET A 47 -5.16 13.01 12.90
C MET A 47 -4.59 11.59 12.80
N GLY A 48 -5.25 10.59 13.41
CA GLY A 48 -4.79 9.20 13.35
C GLY A 48 -4.87 8.62 11.94
N VAL A 49 -5.93 8.94 11.20
CA VAL A 49 -6.08 8.53 9.80
C VAL A 49 -5.05 9.21 8.91
N PHE A 50 -4.84 10.52 9.08
CA PHE A 50 -3.88 11.26 8.27
C PHE A 50 -2.45 10.74 8.46
N VAL A 51 -2.03 10.54 9.72
CA VAL A 51 -0.71 9.99 10.05
C VAL A 51 -0.58 8.54 9.57
N GLY A 52 -1.59 7.70 9.80
CA GLY A 52 -1.60 6.31 9.34
C GLY A 52 -1.51 6.19 7.82
N SER A 53 -2.27 7.00 7.09
CA SER A 53 -2.24 7.04 5.62
C SER A 53 -0.94 7.59 5.06
N ALA A 54 -0.31 8.57 5.71
CA ALA A 54 1.01 9.06 5.33
C ALA A 54 2.10 7.98 5.50
N ILE A 55 2.05 7.22 6.61
CA ILE A 55 2.96 6.10 6.85
C ILE A 55 2.75 5.00 5.80
N LEU A 56 1.51 4.61 5.53
CA LEU A 56 1.18 3.62 4.50
C LEU A 56 1.61 4.08 3.09
N PHE A 57 1.44 5.36 2.78
CA PHE A 57 1.90 5.95 1.53
C PHE A 57 3.42 5.87 1.38
N ALA A 58 4.16 6.28 2.41
CA ALA A 58 5.63 6.24 2.40
C ALA A 58 6.14 4.80 2.24
N LEU A 59 5.56 3.84 2.97
CA LEU A 59 5.89 2.42 2.87
C LEU A 59 5.61 1.87 1.46
N ALA A 60 4.43 2.13 0.91
CA ALA A 60 4.07 1.68 -0.43
C ALA A 60 4.96 2.32 -1.50
N PHE A 61 5.27 3.61 -1.37
CA PHE A 61 6.14 4.32 -2.31
C PHE A 61 7.54 3.72 -2.32
N VAL A 62 8.16 3.55 -1.15
CA VAL A 62 9.49 2.93 -1.05
C VAL A 62 9.47 1.50 -1.60
N CYS A 63 8.41 0.74 -1.32
CA CYS A 63 8.24 -0.62 -1.85
C CYS A 63 8.19 -0.65 -3.39
N PHE A 64 7.36 0.18 -4.02
CA PHE A 64 7.25 0.23 -5.48
C PHE A 64 8.51 0.81 -6.13
N VAL A 65 9.19 1.75 -5.47
CA VAL A 65 10.51 2.23 -5.91
C VAL A 65 11.54 1.10 -5.87
N LEU A 66 11.56 0.29 -4.80
CA LEU A 66 12.44 -0.87 -4.73
C LEU A 66 12.13 -1.84 -5.87
N MET A 67 10.85 -2.20 -6.07
CA MET A 67 10.42 -3.08 -7.16
C MET A 67 10.87 -2.58 -8.54
N SER A 68 10.90 -1.26 -8.77
CA SER A 68 11.35 -0.69 -10.04
C SER A 68 12.85 -0.89 -10.31
N LYS A 69 13.63 -1.19 -9.27
CA LYS A 69 15.08 -1.44 -9.35
C LYS A 69 15.43 -2.92 -9.35
N LEU A 70 14.47 -3.80 -9.04
CA LEU A 70 14.68 -5.24 -8.98
C LEU A 70 14.30 -5.90 -10.31
N PRO A 71 15.02 -6.96 -10.73
CA PRO A 71 14.62 -7.73 -11.90
C PRO A 71 13.28 -8.43 -11.62
N THR A 72 12.37 -8.38 -12.60
CA THR A 72 11.07 -9.06 -12.56
C THR A 72 11.27 -10.55 -12.26
N GLY A 73 10.57 -11.07 -11.26
CA GLY A 73 10.67 -12.49 -10.85
C GLY A 73 10.64 -12.67 -9.34
N MET A 74 11.35 -13.70 -8.83
CA MET A 74 11.44 -14.03 -7.41
C MET A 74 11.69 -12.85 -6.44
N PRO A 75 12.59 -11.89 -6.75
CA PRO A 75 12.88 -10.84 -5.79
C PRO A 75 11.76 -9.78 -5.72
N GLU A 76 11.00 -9.57 -6.81
CA GLU A 76 9.82 -8.70 -6.82
C GLU A 76 8.70 -9.25 -5.93
N TYR A 77 8.41 -10.56 -6.03
CA TYR A 77 7.42 -11.22 -5.17
C TYR A 77 7.81 -11.23 -3.70
N SER A 78 9.12 -11.34 -3.41
CA SER A 78 9.63 -11.31 -2.04
C SER A 78 9.42 -9.93 -1.40
N VAL A 79 9.71 -8.86 -2.14
CA VAL A 79 9.44 -7.49 -1.67
C VAL A 79 7.94 -7.26 -1.47
N LEU A 80 7.10 -7.72 -2.40
CA LEU A 80 5.63 -7.60 -2.27
C LEU A 80 5.12 -8.33 -1.01
N ALA A 81 5.62 -9.53 -0.75
CA ALA A 81 5.22 -10.34 0.40
C ALA A 81 5.62 -9.68 1.72
N VAL A 82 6.86 -9.15 1.81
CA VAL A 82 7.32 -8.41 2.99
C VAL A 82 6.45 -7.18 3.22
N THR A 83 6.14 -6.43 2.17
CA THR A 83 5.28 -5.24 2.29
C THR A 83 3.85 -5.61 2.68
N ALA A 84 3.30 -6.71 2.19
CA ALA A 84 2.00 -7.22 2.60
C ALA A 84 1.97 -7.59 4.09
N ILE A 85 3.04 -8.22 4.60
CA ILE A 85 3.20 -8.54 6.03
C ILE A 85 3.27 -7.24 6.84
N ILE A 86 4.12 -6.30 6.46
CA ILE A 86 4.27 -5.02 7.17
C ILE A 86 2.92 -4.27 7.18
N VAL A 87 2.21 -4.20 6.05
CA VAL A 87 0.88 -3.58 5.96
C VAL A 87 -0.17 -4.29 6.81
N ALA A 88 -0.07 -5.62 6.96
CA ALA A 88 -0.97 -6.38 7.83
C ALA A 88 -0.75 -6.05 9.31
N PHE A 89 0.48 -5.75 9.72
CA PHE A 89 0.84 -5.39 11.10
C PHE A 89 0.80 -3.89 11.40
N VAL A 90 0.96 -3.03 10.39
CA VAL A 90 0.87 -1.58 10.53
C VAL A 90 -0.61 -1.18 10.48
N ILE A 91 -1.08 -0.57 11.58
CA ILE A 91 -2.47 -0.26 11.99
C ILE A 91 -3.16 -1.43 12.68
#